data_AF-A0A0X7A7X1-F1
#
_entry.id   AF-A0A0X7A7X1-F1
#
_cell.length_a   1.000
_cell.length_b   1.000
_cell.length_c   1.000
_cell.angle_alpha   90.00
_cell.angle_beta   90.00
_cell.angle_gamma   90.00
#
_symmetry.space_group_name_H-M   'P 1'
#
loop_
_entity.id
_entity.type
_entity.pdbx_description
1 polymer ?
#
loop_
_entity_poly.entity_id
_entity_poly.type
_entity_poly.pdbx_seq_one_letter_code
_entity_poly.pdbx_strand_id
1 'polypeptide(L)'
;MLFSSASVFTSGADAPKTIPKKAEECVRLLSGLEDAVFKDMPQEMLGQLKTECRRTISERLRDPALNRANLKLEHVERAEFAERLTTVRAKAQEEAQAFAVRENERRKAELARQEQDRQQQRMREVADAIKAAQVQLASIKDELPKRLAAAAATCAEFDQTKESLRQREGRSPVLNRAWRPNICQNSYAERARRQLEQIEQAVEKMASDKNSLFRPRMPFLGDADPDKVKTEIEKMQETIRDMKNA
;
A
#
# COMPACT_ATOMS: atom_id res chain seq x y z
N MET A 1 19.23 6.56 36.75
CA MET A 1 19.52 7.74 37.60
C MET A 1 18.29 8.02 38.44
N LEU A 2 18.43 8.59 39.64
CA LEU A 2 17.29 8.88 40.54
C LEU A 2 16.14 9.64 39.90
N PHE A 3 16.47 10.51 38.95
CA PHE A 3 15.49 11.32 38.25
C PHE A 3 15.43 11.01 36.75
N SER A 4 15.99 9.90 36.26
CA SER A 4 15.85 9.59 34.83
C SER A 4 14.45 9.09 34.51
N SER A 5 13.77 9.73 33.57
CA SER A 5 12.65 9.17 32.84
C SER A 5 13.01 9.07 31.37
N ALA A 6 12.38 8.13 30.64
CA ALA A 6 12.39 8.20 29.19
C ALA A 6 11.83 9.57 28.78
N SER A 7 12.54 10.28 27.89
CA SER A 7 12.05 11.54 27.34
C SER A 7 10.73 11.25 26.61
N VAL A 8 9.71 12.08 26.84
CA VAL A 8 8.40 12.01 26.16
C VAL A 8 8.56 12.16 24.64
N PHE A 9 9.70 12.69 24.18
CA PHE A 9 9.99 12.94 22.77
C PHE A 9 10.77 11.81 22.08
N THR A 10 11.26 10.80 22.82
CA THR A 10 12.11 9.74 22.27
C THR A 10 11.91 8.44 23.04
N SER A 11 10.93 7.64 22.62
CA SER A 11 10.68 6.28 23.12
C SER A 11 11.49 5.28 22.30
N GLY A 12 12.72 5.00 22.71
CA GLY A 12 13.59 3.97 22.15
C GLY A 12 14.63 3.52 23.18
N ALA A 13 15.09 2.26 23.11
CA ALA A 13 16.06 1.70 24.07
C ALA A 13 17.40 2.48 24.11
N ASP A 14 17.77 3.11 22.99
CA ASP A 14 18.99 3.91 22.83
C ASP A 14 18.79 5.41 23.04
N ALA A 15 17.58 5.85 23.41
CA ALA A 15 17.33 7.27 23.65
C ALA A 15 18.05 7.74 24.93
N PRO A 16 18.70 8.92 24.90
CA PRO A 16 19.34 9.47 26.10
C PRO A 16 18.30 9.72 27.19
N LYS A 17 18.62 9.26 28.41
CA LYS A 17 17.74 9.39 29.56
C LYS A 17 17.78 10.84 30.07
N THR A 18 16.61 11.46 30.18
CA THR A 18 16.50 12.86 30.63
C THR A 18 15.89 12.96 32.03
N ILE A 19 16.20 14.04 32.73
CA ILE A 19 15.54 14.39 34.00
C ILE A 19 14.21 15.10 33.68
N PRO A 20 13.05 14.62 34.18
CA PRO A 20 11.77 15.24 33.89
C PRO A 20 11.68 16.61 34.54
N LYS A 21 10.96 17.52 33.87
CA LYS A 21 10.88 18.92 34.29
C LYS A 21 10.43 19.12 35.73
N LYS A 22 9.38 18.39 36.11
CA LYS A 22 8.80 18.42 37.46
C LYS A 22 9.79 18.00 38.55
N ALA A 23 10.74 17.12 38.24
CA ALA A 23 11.75 16.69 39.21
C ALA A 23 12.78 17.79 39.45
N GLU A 24 13.22 18.51 38.41
CA GLU A 24 14.09 19.69 38.60
C GLU A 24 13.35 20.79 39.36
N GLU A 25 12.11 21.11 38.96
CA GLU A 25 11.28 22.15 39.59
C GLU A 25 11.10 21.88 41.10
N CYS A 26 10.79 20.63 41.48
CA CYS A 26 10.70 20.26 42.90
C CYS A 26 12.04 20.40 43.66
N VAL A 27 13.16 20.05 43.03
CA VAL A 27 14.49 20.16 43.66
C VAL A 27 14.92 21.63 43.81
N ARG A 28 14.60 22.49 42.83
CA ARG A 28 14.84 23.93 42.89
C ARG A 28 13.96 24.63 43.93
N LEU A 29 12.69 24.22 44.04
CA LEU A 29 11.76 24.71 45.07
C LEU A 29 12.22 24.31 46.49
N LEU A 30 12.68 23.08 46.69
CA LEU A 30 13.11 22.60 48.00
C LEU A 30 14.45 23.16 48.46
N SER A 31 15.35 23.48 47.51
CA SER A 31 16.66 24.06 47.80
C SER A 31 16.66 25.58 47.98
N GLY A 32 15.51 26.24 47.83
CA GLY A 32 15.36 27.68 48.00
C GLY A 32 15.88 28.51 46.82
N LEU A 33 16.34 27.88 45.72
CA LEU A 33 16.81 28.58 44.52
C LEU A 33 15.71 29.38 43.80
N GLU A 34 14.44 29.03 44.03
CA GLU A 34 13.28 29.69 43.43
C GLU A 34 12.46 30.55 44.41
N ASP A 35 12.96 30.81 45.62
CA ASP A 35 12.21 31.58 46.63
C ASP A 35 11.84 33.00 46.14
N ALA A 36 12.62 33.58 45.22
CA ALA A 36 12.30 34.84 44.55
C ALA A 36 11.12 34.75 43.56
N VAL A 37 10.93 33.59 42.91
CA VAL A 37 9.83 33.33 41.97
C VAL A 37 8.52 33.10 42.70
N PHE A 38 8.57 32.55 43.91
CA PHE A 38 7.40 32.26 44.73
C PHE A 38 7.12 33.30 45.82
N LYS A 39 7.75 34.48 45.75
CA LYS A 39 7.66 35.54 46.77
C LYS A 39 6.22 36.04 47.01
N ASP A 40 5.40 36.07 45.96
CA ASP A 40 4.01 36.54 46.01
C ASP A 40 3.01 35.41 46.30
N MET A 41 3.49 34.18 46.51
CA MET A 41 2.63 33.02 46.78
C MET A 41 2.26 32.96 48.27
N PRO A 42 0.99 32.67 48.62
CA PRO A 42 0.59 32.46 50.00
C PRO A 42 1.41 31.34 50.65
N GLN A 43 1.87 31.55 51.90
CA GLN A 43 2.73 30.59 52.60
C GLN A 43 2.09 29.21 52.75
N GLU A 44 0.76 29.15 52.90
CA GLU A 44 0.01 27.89 52.97
C GLU A 44 0.14 27.07 51.68
N MET A 45 0.04 27.71 50.50
CA MET A 45 0.19 27.05 49.21
C MET A 45 1.62 26.62 48.94
N LEU A 46 2.60 27.48 49.28
CA LEU A 46 4.02 27.17 49.14
C LEU A 46 4.43 26.00 50.04
N GLY A 47 3.88 25.96 51.27
CA GLY A 47 4.05 24.85 52.20
C GLY A 47 3.48 23.54 51.67
N GLN A 48 2.29 23.57 51.05
CA GLN A 48 1.69 22.40 50.40
C GLN A 48 2.58 21.89 49.25
N LEU A 49 3.05 22.76 48.35
CA LEU A 49 3.93 22.39 47.23
C LEU A 49 5.26 21.78 47.70
N LYS A 50 5.92 22.39 48.70
CA LYS A 50 7.15 21.84 49.29
C LYS A 50 6.87 20.46 49.91
N THR A 51 5.72 20.27 50.57
CA THR A 51 5.33 18.98 51.16
C THR A 51 5.10 17.90 50.10
N GLU A 52 4.40 18.23 49.01
CA GLU A 52 4.20 17.31 47.89
C GLU A 52 5.51 16.93 47.21
N CYS A 53 6.38 17.91 46.94
CA CYS A 53 7.71 17.66 46.38
C CYS A 53 8.57 16.77 47.29
N ARG A 54 8.56 16.99 48.61
CA ARG A 54 9.24 16.13 49.59
C ARG A 54 8.70 14.70 49.55
N ARG A 55 7.38 14.52 49.47
CA ARG A 55 6.76 13.20 49.38
C ARG A 55 7.22 12.47 48.12
N THR A 56 7.09 13.10 46.96
CA THR A 56 7.46 12.49 45.66
C THR A 56 8.95 12.15 45.57
N ILE A 57 9.82 13.02 46.07
CA ILE A 57 11.27 12.76 46.09
C ILE A 57 11.59 11.64 47.09
N SER A 58 10.98 11.64 48.27
CA SER A 58 11.18 10.60 49.29
C SER A 58 10.76 9.22 48.80
N GLU A 59 9.65 9.12 48.08
CA GLU A 59 9.19 7.87 47.46
C GLU A 59 10.23 7.34 46.46
N ARG A 60 10.81 8.22 45.62
CA ARG A 60 11.87 7.85 44.66
C ARG A 60 13.21 7.51 45.33
N LEU A 61 13.52 8.16 46.45
CA LEU A 61 14.72 7.88 47.24
C LEU A 61 14.64 6.52 47.97
N ARG A 62 13.43 6.04 48.28
CA ARG A 62 13.21 4.73 48.90
C ARG A 62 13.32 3.56 47.94
N ASP A 63 13.22 3.80 46.63
CA ASP A 63 13.37 2.78 45.61
C ASP A 63 14.87 2.49 45.34
N PRO A 64 15.40 1.31 45.70
CA PRO A 64 16.80 0.97 45.48
C PRO A 64 17.17 0.85 43.99
N ALA A 65 16.20 0.62 43.10
CA ALA A 65 16.44 0.60 41.66
C ALA A 65 16.76 2.00 41.11
N LEU A 66 16.17 3.04 41.73
CA LEU A 66 16.31 4.44 41.35
C LEU A 66 17.42 5.15 42.15
N ASN A 67 17.53 4.88 43.46
CA ASN A 67 18.49 5.48 44.38
C ASN A 67 19.76 4.65 44.59
N ARG A 68 20.49 4.40 43.50
CA ARG A 68 21.76 3.63 43.56
C ARG A 68 22.89 4.32 44.31
N ALA A 69 22.76 5.62 44.57
CA ALA A 69 23.77 6.45 45.23
C ALA A 69 23.49 6.68 46.72
N ASN A 70 22.47 6.02 47.30
CA ASN A 70 22.07 6.18 48.71
C ASN A 70 21.89 7.64 49.13
N LEU A 71 21.30 8.46 48.23
CA LEU A 71 21.00 9.85 48.52
C LEU A 71 19.91 9.93 49.61
N LYS A 72 20.04 10.92 50.49
CA LYS A 72 19.05 11.30 51.49
C LYS A 72 18.33 12.56 51.06
N LEU A 73 17.15 12.82 51.62
CA LEU A 73 16.36 14.02 51.32
C LEU A 73 17.17 15.31 51.60
N GLU A 74 17.94 15.33 52.69
CA GLU A 74 18.84 16.43 53.07
C GLU A 74 19.89 16.76 52.00
N HIS A 75 20.31 15.80 51.17
CA HIS A 75 21.25 16.07 50.08
C HIS A 75 20.57 16.77 48.91
N VAL A 76 19.27 16.53 48.72
CA VAL A 76 18.46 17.08 47.64
C VAL A 76 17.98 18.50 47.94
N GLU A 77 17.84 18.85 49.22
CA GLU A 77 17.50 20.20 49.69
C GLU A 77 18.70 21.18 49.65
N ARG A 78 19.91 20.75 49.28
CA ARG A 78 21.08 21.64 49.15
C ARG A 78 21.06 22.38 47.82
N ALA A 79 21.36 23.68 47.83
CA ALA A 79 21.47 24.50 46.62
C ALA A 79 22.49 23.94 45.60
N GLU A 80 23.65 23.48 46.04
CA GLU A 80 24.67 22.88 45.17
C GLU A 80 24.15 21.65 44.39
N PHE A 81 23.27 20.86 45.00
CA PHE A 81 22.68 19.70 44.34
C PHE A 81 21.72 20.12 43.23
N ALA A 82 20.90 21.13 43.49
CA ALA A 82 19.93 21.66 42.54
C ALA A 82 20.58 22.34 41.34
N GLU A 83 21.69 23.07 41.52
CA GLU A 83 22.47 23.65 40.42
C GLU A 83 23.12 22.57 39.54
N ARG A 84 23.70 21.54 40.17
CA ARG A 84 24.26 20.38 39.44
C ARG A 84 23.18 19.63 38.68
N LEU A 85 22.01 19.42 39.29
CA LEU A 85 20.88 18.77 38.65
C LEU A 85 20.40 19.55 37.41
N THR A 86 20.29 20.87 37.53
CA THR A 86 19.91 21.78 36.44
C THR A 86 20.91 21.69 35.29
N THR A 87 22.21 21.71 35.59
CA THR A 87 23.28 21.58 34.59
C THR A 87 23.26 20.22 33.89
N VAL A 88 23.10 19.13 34.65
CA VAL A 88 23.02 17.77 34.10
C VAL A 88 21.79 17.61 33.21
N ARG A 89 20.66 18.21 33.59
CA ARG A 89 19.47 18.17 32.74
C ARG A 89 19.66 18.98 31.47
N ALA A 90 20.22 20.18 31.53
CA ALA A 90 20.45 20.99 30.33
C ALA A 90 21.27 20.22 29.28
N LYS A 91 22.37 19.60 29.71
CA LYS A 91 23.19 18.72 28.85
C LYS A 91 22.41 17.52 28.31
N ALA A 92 21.68 16.81 29.18
CA ALA A 92 20.86 15.67 28.76
C ALA A 92 19.75 16.07 27.77
N GLN A 93 19.22 17.29 27.89
CA GLN A 93 18.20 17.82 26.99
C GLN A 93 18.78 18.20 25.63
N GLU A 94 19.97 18.80 25.57
CA GLU A 94 20.69 19.08 24.33
C GLU A 94 21.02 17.78 23.58
N GLU A 95 21.53 16.77 24.29
CA GLU A 95 21.80 15.44 23.73
C GLU A 95 20.53 14.76 23.20
N ALA A 96 19.42 14.85 23.94
CA ALA A 96 18.13 14.32 23.50
C ALA A 96 17.58 15.02 22.25
N GLN A 97 17.74 16.34 22.16
CA GLN A 97 17.34 17.11 20.98
C GLN A 97 18.20 16.75 19.77
N ALA A 98 19.52 16.68 19.93
CA ALA A 98 20.44 16.28 18.86
C ALA A 98 20.16 14.85 18.37
N PHE A 99 19.86 13.93 19.29
CA PHE A 99 19.44 12.57 18.95
C PHE A 99 18.12 12.55 18.16
N ALA A 100 17.11 13.28 18.62
CA ALA A 100 15.81 13.36 17.94
C ALA A 100 15.92 13.95 16.51
N VAL A 101 16.77 14.95 16.32
CA VAL A 101 17.06 15.51 14.99
C VAL A 101 17.69 14.46 14.08
N ARG A 102 18.74 13.76 14.54
CA ARG A 102 19.42 12.71 13.76
C ARG A 102 18.51 11.55 13.40
N GLU A 103 17.67 11.10 14.34
CA GLU A 103 16.69 10.04 14.08
C GLU A 103 15.62 10.48 13.06
N ASN A 104 15.13 11.72 13.16
CA ASN A 104 14.20 12.26 12.18
C ASN A 104 14.85 12.39 10.79
N GLU A 105 16.11 12.80 10.70
CA GLU A 105 16.86 12.85 9.43
C GLU A 105 17.05 11.45 8.83
N ARG A 106 17.40 10.45 9.66
CA ARG A 106 17.50 9.05 9.23
C ARG A 106 16.17 8.52 8.70
N ARG A 107 15.07 8.75 9.43
CA ARG A 107 13.72 8.34 8.98
C ARG A 107 13.32 9.02 7.68
N LYS A 108 13.59 10.32 7.52
CA LYS A 108 13.34 11.04 6.27
C LYS A 108 14.16 10.48 5.12
N ALA A 109 15.44 10.19 5.34
CA ALA A 109 16.31 9.59 4.33
C ALA A 109 15.86 8.17 3.95
N GLU A 110 15.41 7.37 4.91
CA GLU A 110 14.88 6.02 4.66
C GLU A 110 13.56 6.08 3.88
N LEU A 111 12.63 6.96 4.26
CA LEU A 111 11.38 7.17 3.53
C LEU A 111 11.64 7.62 2.09
N ALA A 112 12.57 8.55 1.87
CA ALA A 112 12.93 8.99 0.52
C ALA A 112 13.50 7.84 -0.34
N ARG A 113 14.31 6.95 0.24
CA ARG A 113 14.81 5.76 -0.45
C ARG A 113 13.68 4.78 -0.78
N GLN A 114 12.79 4.50 0.19
CA GLN A 114 11.64 3.63 -0.04
C GLN A 114 10.70 4.17 -1.12
N GLU A 115 10.50 5.49 -1.19
CA GLU A 115 9.71 6.13 -2.23
C GLU A 115 10.38 5.99 -3.62
N GLN A 116 11.69 6.21 -3.72
CA GLN A 116 12.43 5.99 -4.97
C GLN A 116 12.35 4.52 -5.42
N ASP A 117 12.54 3.56 -4.51
CA ASP A 117 12.47 2.14 -4.83
C ASP A 117 11.06 1.75 -5.30
N ARG A 118 10.01 2.26 -4.63
CA ARG A 118 8.61 2.06 -5.04
C ARG A 118 8.32 2.65 -6.41
N GLN A 119 8.85 3.83 -6.72
CA GLN A 119 8.68 4.43 -8.04
C GLN A 119 9.38 3.60 -9.12
N GLN A 120 10.60 3.14 -8.88
CA GLN A 120 11.33 2.28 -9.82
C GLN A 120 10.63 0.93 -10.04
N GLN A 121 10.12 0.31 -8.98
CA GLN A 121 9.35 -0.93 -9.10
C GLN A 121 8.09 -0.72 -9.94
N ARG A 122 7.33 0.35 -9.71
CA ARG A 122 6.14 0.68 -10.51
C ARG A 122 6.48 0.88 -11.98
N MET A 123 7.57 1.60 -12.29
CA MET A 123 8.00 1.80 -13.68
C MET A 123 8.35 0.47 -14.37
N ARG A 124 8.97 -0.47 -13.64
CA ARG A 124 9.25 -1.82 -14.16
C ARG A 124 7.96 -2.60 -14.42
N GLU A 125 7.02 -2.59 -13.47
CA GLU A 125 5.73 -3.27 -13.62
C GLU A 125 4.90 -2.74 -14.81
N VAL A 126 4.90 -1.42 -15.02
CA VAL A 126 4.25 -0.79 -16.17
C VAL A 126 4.91 -1.25 -17.48
N ALA A 127 6.25 -1.23 -17.54
CA ALA A 127 6.99 -1.67 -18.72
C ALA A 127 6.75 -3.14 -19.05
N ASP A 128 6.73 -4.02 -18.04
CA ASP A 128 6.47 -5.44 -18.22
C ASP A 128 5.02 -5.72 -18.63
N ALA A 129 4.06 -4.98 -18.09
CA ALA A 129 2.66 -5.06 -18.51
C ALA A 129 2.46 -4.65 -19.97
N ILE A 130 3.15 -3.59 -20.43
CA ILE A 130 3.12 -3.17 -21.84
C ILE A 130 3.71 -4.25 -22.74
N LYS A 131 4.86 -4.82 -22.37
CA LYS A 131 5.47 -5.93 -23.13
C LYS A 131 4.54 -7.14 -23.20
N ALA A 132 3.92 -7.53 -22.09
CA ALA A 132 2.97 -8.63 -22.07
C ALA A 132 1.76 -8.37 -22.99
N ALA A 133 1.22 -7.15 -22.97
CA ALA A 133 0.12 -6.75 -23.87
C ALA A 133 0.53 -6.78 -25.35
N GLN A 134 1.76 -6.38 -25.68
CA GLN A 134 2.31 -6.47 -27.05
C GLN A 134 2.47 -7.92 -27.52
N VAL A 135 2.97 -8.80 -26.66
CA VAL A 135 3.09 -10.24 -26.96
C VAL A 135 1.70 -10.87 -27.18
N GLN A 136 0.73 -10.57 -26.32
CA GLN A 136 -0.64 -11.05 -26.48
C GLN A 136 -1.28 -10.53 -27.76
N LEU A 137 -1.12 -9.25 -28.07
CA LEU A 137 -1.62 -8.66 -29.30
C LEU A 137 -1.03 -9.35 -30.54
N ALA A 138 0.27 -9.63 -30.55
CA ALA A 138 0.92 -10.35 -31.64
C ALA A 138 0.32 -11.75 -31.83
N SER A 139 0.06 -12.47 -30.73
CA SER A 139 -0.62 -13.78 -30.77
C SER A 139 -2.03 -13.68 -31.37
N ILE A 140 -2.82 -12.70 -30.94
CA ILE A 140 -4.18 -12.49 -31.44
C ILE A 140 -4.17 -12.14 -32.93
N LYS A 141 -3.24 -11.27 -33.38
CA LYS A 141 -3.09 -10.92 -34.80
C LYS A 141 -2.79 -12.14 -35.68
N ASP A 142 -2.03 -13.11 -35.20
CA ASP A 142 -1.71 -14.33 -35.95
C ASP A 142 -2.85 -15.36 -35.91
N GLU A 143 -3.50 -15.52 -34.76
CA GLU A 143 -4.52 -16.57 -34.56
C GLU A 143 -5.91 -16.17 -35.07
N LEU A 144 -6.35 -14.94 -34.85
CA LEU A 144 -7.71 -14.50 -35.15
C LEU A 144 -8.08 -14.71 -36.64
N PRO A 145 -7.22 -14.35 -37.63
CA PRO A 145 -7.54 -14.60 -39.04
C PRO A 145 -7.73 -16.08 -39.36
N LYS A 146 -6.89 -16.96 -38.79
CA LYS A 146 -6.98 -18.42 -38.96
C LYS A 146 -8.29 -18.95 -38.38
N ARG A 147 -8.67 -18.47 -37.20
CA ARG A 147 -9.92 -18.84 -36.53
C ARG A 147 -11.15 -18.33 -37.28
N LEU A 148 -11.14 -17.09 -37.77
CA LEU A 148 -12.24 -16.54 -38.58
C LEU A 148 -12.40 -17.28 -39.91
N ALA A 149 -11.31 -17.71 -40.55
CA ALA A 149 -11.37 -18.53 -41.75
C ALA A 149 -11.98 -19.92 -41.47
N ALA A 150 -11.57 -20.57 -40.38
CA ALA A 150 -12.18 -21.83 -39.94
C ALA A 150 -13.68 -21.67 -39.62
N ALA A 151 -14.04 -20.58 -38.94
CA ALA A 151 -15.43 -20.26 -38.66
C ALA A 151 -16.27 -20.09 -39.93
N ALA A 152 -15.75 -19.36 -40.93
CA ALA A 152 -16.43 -19.18 -42.21
C ALA A 152 -16.68 -20.52 -42.93
N ALA A 153 -15.70 -21.43 -42.90
CA ALA A 153 -15.85 -22.77 -43.47
C ALA A 153 -16.93 -23.58 -42.73
N THR A 154 -16.92 -23.57 -41.40
CA THR A 154 -17.94 -24.29 -40.61
C THR A 154 -19.33 -23.67 -40.76
N CYS A 155 -19.44 -22.35 -40.93
CA CYS A 155 -20.71 -21.69 -41.23
C CYS A 155 -21.27 -22.10 -42.61
N ALA A 156 -20.40 -22.23 -43.63
CA ALA A 156 -20.80 -22.72 -44.93
C ALA A 156 -21.28 -24.19 -44.87
N GLU A 157 -20.57 -25.04 -44.09
CA GLU A 157 -20.98 -26.42 -43.85
C GLU A 157 -22.32 -26.52 -43.11
N PHE A 158 -22.55 -25.65 -42.11
CA PHE A 158 -23.82 -25.55 -41.41
C PHE A 158 -24.96 -25.19 -42.37
N ASP A 159 -24.79 -24.16 -43.18
CA ASP A 159 -25.81 -23.70 -44.14
C ASP A 159 -26.12 -24.80 -45.18
N GLN A 160 -25.10 -25.52 -45.67
CA GLN A 160 -25.26 -26.66 -46.59
C GLN A 160 -25.97 -27.86 -45.94
N THR A 161 -25.59 -28.21 -44.71
CA THR A 161 -26.18 -29.34 -43.96
C THR A 161 -27.65 -29.05 -43.67
N LYS A 162 -27.97 -27.82 -43.26
CA LYS A 162 -29.32 -27.37 -42.99
C LYS A 162 -30.21 -27.44 -44.24
N GLU A 163 -29.71 -26.97 -45.38
CA GLU A 163 -30.44 -27.03 -46.65
C GLU A 163 -30.65 -28.48 -47.12
N SER A 164 -29.62 -29.32 -47.00
CA SER A 164 -29.70 -30.75 -47.36
C SER A 164 -30.74 -31.49 -46.52
N LEU A 165 -30.76 -31.25 -45.20
CA LEU A 165 -31.74 -31.85 -44.29
C LEU A 165 -33.16 -31.33 -44.60
N ARG A 166 -33.31 -30.05 -44.95
CA ARG A 166 -34.60 -29.47 -45.36
C ARG A 166 -35.16 -30.11 -46.61
N GLN A 167 -34.31 -30.40 -47.60
CA GLN A 167 -34.72 -31.06 -48.85
C GLN A 167 -35.11 -32.53 -48.64
N ARG A 168 -34.51 -33.22 -47.67
CA ARG A 168 -34.80 -34.63 -47.37
C ARG A 168 -36.07 -34.82 -46.53
N GLU A 169 -36.22 -34.05 -45.46
CA GLU A 169 -37.25 -34.35 -44.44
C GLU A 169 -38.34 -33.28 -44.30
N GLY A 170 -38.17 -32.08 -44.87
CA GLY A 170 -39.17 -30.99 -44.91
C GLY A 170 -39.58 -30.38 -43.55
N ARG A 171 -39.73 -31.19 -42.50
CA ARG A 171 -40.09 -30.83 -41.12
C ARG A 171 -39.36 -31.75 -40.12
N SER A 172 -38.05 -31.54 -39.95
CA SER A 172 -37.30 -32.17 -38.87
C SER A 172 -37.36 -31.31 -37.58
N PRO A 173 -37.61 -31.89 -36.40
CA PRO A 173 -37.53 -31.16 -35.12
C PRO A 173 -36.18 -30.50 -34.87
N VAL A 174 -35.10 -31.05 -35.44
CA VAL A 174 -33.73 -30.54 -35.34
C VAL A 174 -33.58 -29.24 -36.15
N LEU A 175 -34.19 -29.16 -37.34
CA LEU A 175 -34.18 -27.94 -38.17
C LEU A 175 -34.85 -26.74 -37.48
N ASN A 176 -35.91 -26.99 -36.71
CA ASN A 176 -36.63 -25.95 -35.96
C ASN A 176 -35.85 -25.43 -34.75
N ARG A 177 -34.89 -26.21 -34.22
CA ARG A 177 -34.01 -25.82 -33.10
C ARG A 177 -32.68 -25.23 -33.57
N ALA A 178 -32.25 -25.56 -34.79
CA ALA A 178 -30.99 -25.08 -35.37
C ALA A 178 -31.06 -23.61 -35.82
N TRP A 179 -30.92 -22.71 -34.84
CA TRP A 179 -30.69 -21.29 -35.06
C TRP A 179 -29.30 -21.04 -35.62
N ARG A 180 -29.17 -20.06 -36.53
CA ARG A 180 -27.88 -19.70 -37.12
C ARG A 180 -27.02 -19.03 -36.04
N PRO A 181 -25.84 -19.58 -35.70
CA PRO A 181 -24.98 -19.01 -34.67
C PRO A 181 -24.54 -17.57 -34.99
N ASN A 182 -24.33 -16.75 -33.96
CA ASN A 182 -23.92 -15.35 -34.12
C ASN A 182 -22.58 -15.20 -34.86
N ILE A 183 -21.68 -16.18 -34.74
CA ILE A 183 -20.40 -16.24 -35.46
C ILE A 183 -20.57 -16.31 -36.99
N CYS A 184 -21.71 -16.80 -37.47
CA CYS A 184 -22.04 -16.89 -38.89
C CYS A 184 -22.75 -15.65 -39.45
N GLN A 185 -23.01 -14.64 -38.62
CA GLN A 185 -23.53 -13.36 -39.12
C GLN A 185 -22.45 -12.68 -39.96
N ASN A 186 -22.84 -12.10 -41.10
CA ASN A 186 -21.92 -11.43 -42.03
C ASN A 186 -21.09 -10.31 -41.36
N SER A 187 -21.63 -9.70 -40.31
CA SER A 187 -20.97 -8.64 -39.55
C SER A 187 -20.00 -9.14 -38.47
N TYR A 188 -19.99 -10.42 -38.10
CA TYR A 188 -19.16 -10.92 -36.98
C TYR A 188 -17.66 -10.76 -37.26
N ALA A 189 -17.21 -11.23 -38.43
CA ALA A 189 -15.80 -11.13 -38.82
C ALA A 189 -15.35 -9.66 -38.94
N GLU A 190 -16.22 -8.77 -39.42
CA GLU A 190 -15.92 -7.34 -39.44
C GLU A 190 -15.85 -6.73 -38.03
N ARG A 191 -16.76 -7.08 -37.14
CA ARG A 191 -16.72 -6.62 -35.74
C ARG A 191 -15.45 -7.08 -35.03
N ALA A 192 -15.06 -8.34 -35.22
CA ALA A 192 -13.83 -8.90 -34.67
C ALA A 192 -12.58 -8.16 -35.18
N ARG A 193 -12.52 -7.86 -36.49
CA ARG A 193 -11.41 -7.07 -37.07
C ARG A 193 -11.37 -5.64 -36.54
N ARG A 194 -12.51 -4.95 -36.46
CA ARG A 194 -12.58 -3.59 -35.90
C ARG A 194 -12.20 -3.56 -34.42
N GLN A 195 -12.58 -4.59 -33.65
CA GLN A 195 -12.16 -4.71 -32.26
C GLN A 195 -10.66 -4.95 -32.14
N LEU A 196 -10.07 -5.78 -32.99
CA LEU A 196 -8.62 -5.94 -33.04
C LEU A 196 -7.91 -4.61 -33.30
N GLU A 197 -8.37 -3.79 -34.25
CA GLU A 197 -7.84 -2.45 -34.49
C GLU A 197 -7.96 -1.52 -33.26
N GLN A 198 -9.08 -1.57 -32.54
CA GLN A 198 -9.26 -0.79 -31.30
C GLN A 198 -8.29 -1.25 -30.21
N ILE A 199 -8.06 -2.56 -30.10
CA ILE A 199 -7.11 -3.15 -29.16
C ILE A 199 -5.68 -2.72 -29.52
N GLU A 200 -5.31 -2.73 -30.80
CA GLU A 200 -4.01 -2.25 -31.29
C GLU A 200 -3.76 -0.80 -30.87
N GLN A 201 -4.71 0.09 -31.16
CA GLN A 201 -4.61 1.50 -30.78
C GLN A 201 -4.52 1.69 -29.26
N ALA A 202 -5.23 0.87 -28.48
CA ALA A 202 -5.17 0.94 -27.03
C ALA A 202 -3.79 0.47 -26.51
N VAL A 203 -3.21 -0.59 -27.10
CA VAL A 203 -1.85 -1.05 -26.75
C VAL A 203 -0.78 -0.02 -27.12
N GLU A 204 -0.93 0.66 -28.26
CA GLU A 204 -0.03 1.75 -28.66
C GLU A 204 -0.13 2.97 -27.71
N LYS A 205 -1.34 3.32 -27.27
CA LYS A 205 -1.54 4.37 -26.26
C LYS A 205 -0.90 3.99 -24.92
N MET A 206 -1.03 2.73 -24.50
CA MET A 206 -0.35 2.22 -23.29
C MET A 206 1.18 2.31 -23.42
N ALA A 207 1.74 2.05 -24.60
CA ALA A 207 3.17 2.16 -24.84
C ALA A 207 3.68 3.62 -24.88
N SER A 208 2.78 4.58 -25.17
CA SER A 208 3.08 6.01 -25.23
C SER A 208 3.04 6.67 -23.84
N ASP A 209 2.18 6.19 -22.94
CA ASP A 209 2.06 6.67 -21.55
C ASP A 209 2.95 5.87 -20.58
N LYS A 210 4.27 5.87 -20.82
CA LYS A 210 5.24 5.12 -19.99
C LYS A 210 5.34 5.62 -18.54
N ASN A 211 4.85 6.83 -18.28
CA ASN A 211 4.89 7.48 -16.97
C ASN A 211 3.54 7.39 -16.22
N SER A 212 2.61 6.57 -16.72
CA SER A 212 1.30 6.42 -16.08
C SER A 212 1.44 5.94 -14.64
N LEU A 213 0.72 6.58 -13.73
CA LEU A 213 0.65 6.17 -12.32
C LEU A 213 -0.09 4.83 -12.12
N PHE A 214 -0.78 4.35 -13.16
CA PHE A 214 -1.61 3.16 -13.12
C PHE A 214 -1.03 2.06 -14.00
N ARG A 215 -1.08 0.82 -13.48
CA ARG A 215 -0.70 -0.36 -14.25
C ARG A 215 -1.66 -0.53 -15.43
N PRO A 216 -1.19 -0.50 -16.69
CA PRO A 216 -2.04 -0.71 -17.84
C PRO A 216 -2.66 -2.11 -17.80
N ARG A 217 -3.93 -2.19 -18.17
CA ARG A 217 -4.67 -3.46 -18.29
C ARG A 217 -4.93 -3.74 -19.75
N MET A 218 -4.90 -5.01 -20.10
CA MET A 218 -5.25 -5.46 -21.43
C MET A 218 -6.70 -5.08 -21.76
N PRO A 219 -6.96 -4.39 -22.89
CA PRO A 219 -8.31 -4.13 -23.36
C PRO A 219 -9.15 -5.39 -23.49
N PHE A 220 -10.47 -5.23 -23.34
CA PHE A 220 -11.41 -6.32 -23.51
C PHE A 220 -11.40 -6.83 -24.96
N LEU A 221 -11.17 -8.14 -25.13
CA LEU A 221 -10.98 -8.78 -26.44
C LEU A 221 -12.29 -8.98 -27.21
N GLY A 222 -13.41 -9.22 -26.52
CA GLY A 222 -14.73 -9.30 -27.17
C GLY A 222 -14.84 -10.42 -28.22
N ASP A 223 -15.22 -10.05 -29.45
CA ASP A 223 -15.30 -10.94 -30.63
C ASP A 223 -13.92 -11.14 -31.30
N ALA A 224 -12.89 -10.37 -30.91
CA ALA A 224 -11.51 -10.56 -31.35
C ALA A 224 -10.76 -11.61 -30.51
N ASP A 225 -11.40 -12.20 -29.50
CA ASP A 225 -10.84 -13.25 -28.65
C ASP A 225 -10.75 -14.59 -29.42
N PRO A 226 -9.53 -15.11 -29.70
CA PRO A 226 -9.36 -16.36 -30.43
C PRO A 226 -10.00 -17.59 -29.75
N ASP A 227 -10.02 -17.62 -28.41
CA ASP A 227 -10.58 -18.74 -27.65
C ASP A 227 -12.11 -18.72 -27.71
N LYS A 228 -12.72 -17.54 -27.63
CA LYS A 228 -14.16 -17.39 -27.83
C LYS A 228 -14.57 -17.87 -29.23
N VAL A 229 -13.84 -17.47 -30.26
CA VAL A 229 -14.10 -17.90 -31.65
C VAL A 229 -13.96 -19.42 -31.76
N LYS A 230 -12.93 -20.01 -31.14
CA LYS A 230 -12.72 -21.47 -31.10
C LYS A 230 -13.91 -22.20 -30.45
N THR A 231 -14.34 -21.78 -29.27
CA THR A 231 -15.48 -22.40 -28.57
C THR A 231 -16.77 -22.33 -29.38
N GLU A 232 -17.02 -21.22 -30.09
CA GLU A 232 -18.19 -21.10 -30.95
C GLU A 232 -18.11 -22.00 -32.19
N ILE A 233 -16.91 -22.20 -32.76
CA ILE A 233 -16.68 -23.20 -33.82
C ILE A 233 -16.99 -24.62 -33.31
N GLU A 234 -16.49 -24.99 -32.13
CA GLU A 234 -16.67 -26.33 -31.56
C GLU A 234 -18.16 -26.66 -31.32
N LYS A 235 -18.92 -25.73 -30.72
CA LYS A 235 -20.38 -25.88 -30.55
C LYS A 235 -21.11 -26.03 -31.89
N MET A 236 -20.67 -25.28 -32.90
CA MET A 236 -21.28 -25.36 -34.23
C MET A 236 -20.98 -26.70 -34.90
N GLN A 237 -19.76 -27.23 -34.77
CA GLN A 237 -19.41 -28.55 -35.29
C GLN A 237 -20.24 -29.66 -34.64
N GLU A 238 -20.50 -29.56 -33.34
CA GLU A 238 -21.41 -30.48 -32.64
C GLU A 238 -22.83 -30.41 -33.21
N THR A 239 -23.36 -29.19 -33.40
CA THR A 239 -24.69 -28.99 -34.00
C THR A 239 -24.77 -29.55 -35.42
N ILE A 240 -23.71 -29.38 -36.24
CA ILE A 240 -23.63 -29.98 -37.59
C ILE A 240 -23.66 -31.50 -37.51
N ARG A 241 -22.94 -32.10 -36.55
CA ARG A 241 -22.93 -33.56 -36.36
C ARG A 241 -24.33 -34.07 -36.02
N ASP A 242 -25.04 -33.38 -35.14
CA ASP A 242 -26.41 -33.74 -34.77
C ASP A 242 -27.36 -33.65 -35.97
N MET A 243 -27.24 -32.61 -36.80
CA MET A 243 -28.04 -32.48 -38.03
C MET A 243 -27.74 -33.56 -39.08
N LYS A 244 -26.51 -34.09 -39.13
CA LYS A 244 -26.14 -35.17 -40.07
C LYS A 244 -26.62 -36.55 -39.62
N ASN A 245 -26.82 -36.73 -38.32
CA ASN A 245 -27.26 -37.99 -37.70
C ASN A 245 -28.78 -38.03 -37.44
N ALA A 246 -29.47 -36.92 -37.66
CA ALA A 246 -30.93 -36.81 -37.62
C ALA A 246 -31.55 -37.37 -38.90
#